data_AF-J4IA22-F1
#
_entry.id   AF-J4IA22-F1
#
_cell.length_a   1.000
_cell.length_b   1.000
_cell.length_c   1.000
_cell.angle_alpha   90.00
_cell.angle_beta   90.00
_cell.angle_gamma   90.00
#
_symmetry.space_group_name_H-M   'P 1'
#
loop_
_entity.id
_entity.type
_entity.pdbx_description
1 polymer ?
#
loop_
_entity_poly.entity_id
_entity_poly.type
_entity_poly.pdbx_seq_one_letter_code
_entity_poly.pdbx_strand_id
1 'polypeptide(L)'
;MDAVASATVEILFGSDAPEIVNISHPRPVVWKDVMAAVNGGLGKDLPFAPLDEWVRDVGSVAEGASANDLATIPAIKLLEYYRSIAMLERKAREEQLREIEVGGLPVFQTSRAVKISPTLAALKPLGADDARAWVGHWRSKGFVA
;
A
#
# COMPACT_ATOMS: atom_id res chain seq x y z
N MET A 1 -9.88 2.51 -7.98
CA MET A 1 -10.49 3.85 -7.96
C MET A 1 -12.01 3.74 -8.02
N ASP A 2 -12.54 2.85 -8.84
CA ASP A 2 -13.99 2.66 -9.03
C ASP A 2 -14.74 2.37 -7.73
N ALA A 3 -14.23 1.46 -6.89
CA ALA A 3 -14.89 1.09 -5.65
C ALA A 3 -15.02 2.25 -4.64
N VAL A 4 -13.99 3.10 -4.50
CA VAL A 4 -14.06 4.26 -3.60
C VAL A 4 -15.01 5.32 -4.14
N ALA A 5 -15.03 5.53 -5.46
CA ALA A 5 -15.95 6.46 -6.10
C ALA A 5 -17.41 6.02 -5.93
N SER A 6 -17.72 4.76 -6.23
CA SER A 6 -19.05 4.17 -6.03
C SER A 6 -19.48 4.24 -4.57
N ALA A 7 -18.61 3.84 -3.64
CA ALA A 7 -18.90 3.93 -2.21
C ALA A 7 -19.20 5.37 -1.75
N THR A 8 -18.46 6.35 -2.28
CA THR A 8 -18.67 7.77 -1.96
C THR A 8 -20.05 8.23 -2.43
N VAL A 9 -20.44 7.87 -3.65
CA VAL A 9 -21.78 8.19 -4.19
C VAL A 9 -22.87 7.50 -3.37
N GLU A 10 -22.73 6.22 -3.09
CA GLU A 10 -23.69 5.44 -2.28
C GLU A 10 -23.88 6.04 -0.88
N ILE A 11 -22.80 6.50 -0.25
CA ILE A 11 -22.84 7.10 1.09
C ILE A 11 -23.45 8.50 1.05
N LEU A 12 -23.03 9.35 0.10
CA LEU A 12 -23.48 10.74 0.04
C LEU A 12 -24.96 10.88 -0.34
N PHE A 13 -25.46 10.00 -1.19
CA PHE A 13 -26.83 10.05 -1.69
C PHE A 13 -27.75 9.00 -1.05
N GLY A 14 -27.26 8.26 -0.04
CA GLY A 14 -28.05 7.34 0.76
C GLY A 14 -28.98 8.07 1.74
N SER A 15 -30.01 7.37 2.22
CA SER A 15 -30.99 7.93 3.16
C SER A 15 -30.43 8.22 4.56
N ASP A 16 -29.34 7.55 4.93
CA ASP A 16 -28.72 7.61 6.26
C ASP A 16 -27.24 8.01 6.18
N ALA A 17 -26.94 9.14 5.52
CA ALA A 17 -25.57 9.63 5.37
C ALA A 17 -24.96 10.00 6.74
N PRO A 18 -23.86 9.33 7.18
CA PRO A 18 -23.21 9.61 8.45
C PRO A 18 -22.40 10.92 8.37
N GLU A 19 -22.28 11.62 9.49
CA GLU A 19 -21.43 12.82 9.58
C GLU A 19 -19.96 12.53 9.29
N ILE A 20 -19.46 11.38 9.77
CA ILE A 20 -18.09 10.90 9.57
C ILE A 20 -18.10 9.41 9.26
N VAL A 21 -17.34 9.04 8.23
CA VAL A 21 -17.14 7.66 7.80
C VAL A 21 -15.70 7.46 7.30
N ASN A 22 -15.11 6.31 7.64
CA ASN A 22 -13.82 5.90 7.09
C ASN A 22 -14.04 5.07 5.83
N ILE A 23 -13.50 5.52 4.69
CA ILE A 23 -13.52 4.75 3.45
C ILE A 23 -12.13 4.17 3.21
N SER A 24 -11.94 2.94 3.71
CA SER A 24 -10.74 2.12 3.50
C SER A 24 -11.15 0.73 3.03
N HIS A 25 -10.21 -0.08 2.54
CA HIS A 25 -10.51 -1.45 2.13
C HIS A 25 -10.97 -2.27 3.35
N PRO A 26 -12.19 -2.87 3.36
CA PRO A 26 -12.76 -3.45 4.58
C PRO A 26 -12.22 -4.85 4.91
N ARG A 27 -11.47 -5.46 3.97
CA ARG A 27 -10.90 -6.80 4.13
C ARG A 27 -9.38 -6.70 4.05
N PRO A 28 -8.64 -6.72 5.18
CA PRO A 28 -7.19 -6.59 5.18
C PRO A 28 -6.54 -7.82 4.56
N VAL A 29 -5.33 -7.64 4.06
CA VAL A 29 -4.49 -8.70 3.46
C VAL A 29 -3.07 -8.59 3.98
N VAL A 30 -2.37 -9.72 4.03
CA VAL A 30 -0.96 -9.72 4.41
C VAL A 30 -0.16 -9.09 3.29
N TRP A 31 0.64 -8.07 3.63
CA TRP A 31 1.48 -7.33 2.69
C TRP A 31 2.34 -8.25 1.79
N LYS A 32 2.96 -9.28 2.39
CA LYS A 32 3.81 -10.24 1.68
C LYS A 32 3.05 -11.00 0.58
N ASP A 33 1.78 -11.30 0.78
CA ASP A 33 0.98 -12.05 -0.20
C ASP A 33 0.72 -11.20 -1.45
N VAL A 34 0.38 -9.93 -1.27
CA VAL A 34 0.18 -8.98 -2.37
C VAL A 34 1.50 -8.76 -3.13
N MET A 35 2.59 -8.54 -2.41
CA MET A 35 3.89 -8.30 -3.04
C MET A 35 4.47 -9.55 -3.71
N ALA A 36 4.18 -10.76 -3.20
CA ALA A 36 4.53 -12.00 -3.88
C ALA A 36 3.79 -12.14 -5.21
N ALA A 37 2.51 -11.75 -5.26
CA ALA A 37 1.76 -11.72 -6.51
C ALA A 37 2.31 -10.66 -7.49
N VAL A 38 2.77 -9.50 -7.01
CA VAL A 38 3.47 -8.50 -7.85
C VAL A 38 4.77 -9.07 -8.40
N ASN A 39 5.59 -9.73 -7.57
CA ASN A 39 6.84 -10.38 -7.96
C ASN A 39 6.61 -11.42 -9.09
N GLY A 40 5.59 -12.26 -8.91
CA GLY A 40 5.14 -13.21 -9.93
C GLY A 40 4.66 -12.54 -11.22
N GLY A 41 3.88 -11.45 -11.12
CA GLY A 41 3.45 -10.66 -12.27
C GLY A 41 4.62 -10.03 -13.04
N LEU A 42 5.67 -9.60 -12.33
CA LEU A 42 6.91 -9.10 -12.91
C LEU A 42 7.77 -10.21 -13.52
N GLY A 43 7.51 -11.49 -13.21
CA GLY A 43 8.37 -12.61 -13.60
C GLY A 43 9.75 -12.53 -12.93
N LYS A 44 9.79 -12.04 -11.69
CA LYS A 44 11.00 -11.85 -10.89
C LYS A 44 10.94 -12.73 -9.64
N ASP A 45 12.11 -12.92 -9.04
CA ASP A 45 12.27 -13.56 -7.73
C ASP A 45 13.00 -12.58 -6.79
N LEU A 46 12.34 -11.47 -6.48
CA LEU A 46 12.86 -10.47 -5.55
C LEU A 46 12.74 -10.95 -4.09
N PRO A 47 13.83 -10.89 -3.30
CA PRO A 47 13.79 -11.25 -1.89
C PRO A 47 13.03 -10.21 -1.06
N PHE A 48 12.42 -10.67 0.04
CA PHE A 48 11.81 -9.80 1.04
C PHE A 48 12.82 -9.45 2.13
N ALA A 49 13.02 -8.15 2.37
CA ALA A 49 13.82 -7.64 3.47
C ALA A 49 12.92 -6.92 4.51
N PRO A 50 13.32 -6.89 5.79
CA PRO A 50 12.77 -5.94 6.77
C PRO A 50 12.88 -4.50 6.27
N LEU A 51 11.87 -3.67 6.58
CA LEU A 51 11.81 -2.30 6.06
C LEU A 51 13.00 -1.45 6.54
N ASP A 52 13.39 -1.58 7.81
CA ASP A 52 14.51 -0.86 8.42
C ASP A 52 15.86 -1.23 7.79
N GLU A 53 16.08 -2.52 7.55
CA GLU A 53 17.25 -3.02 6.81
C GLU A 53 17.29 -2.47 5.39
N TRP A 54 16.18 -2.59 4.66
CA TRP A 54 16.10 -2.09 3.29
C TRP A 54 16.32 -0.58 3.19
N VAL A 55 15.76 0.22 4.12
CA VAL A 55 15.97 1.69 4.17
C VAL A 55 17.42 2.04 4.49
N ARG A 56 18.07 1.29 5.37
CA ARG A 56 19.51 1.46 5.66
C ARG A 56 20.33 1.21 4.41
N ASP A 57 20.04 0.16 3.67
CA ASP A 57 20.78 -0.21 2.47
C ASP A 57 20.62 0.84 1.36
N VAL A 58 19.38 1.32 1.11
CA VAL A 58 19.14 2.45 0.18
C VAL A 58 19.88 3.71 0.65
N GLY A 59 19.91 3.96 1.96
CA GLY A 59 20.63 5.08 2.55
C GLY A 59 22.14 5.02 2.31
N SER A 60 22.75 3.84 2.44
CA SER A 60 24.17 3.64 2.17
C SER A 60 24.53 3.89 0.71
N VAL A 61 23.66 3.50 -0.23
CA VAL A 61 23.86 3.77 -1.66
C VAL A 61 23.66 5.25 -1.99
N ALA A 62 22.79 5.95 -1.25
CA ALA A 62 22.53 7.36 -1.46
C ALA A 62 23.74 8.26 -1.12
N GLU A 63 24.64 7.80 -0.24
CA GLU A 63 25.86 8.53 0.14
C GLU A 63 26.83 8.62 -1.05
N GLY A 64 26.90 9.80 -1.69
CA GLY A 64 27.73 10.01 -2.88
C GLY A 64 27.08 9.52 -4.18
N ALA A 65 25.77 9.28 -4.19
CA ALA A 65 25.04 8.84 -5.38
C ALA A 65 25.22 9.81 -6.56
N SER A 66 25.58 9.25 -7.72
CA SER A 66 25.66 9.97 -8.98
C SER A 66 24.28 10.15 -9.61
N ALA A 67 24.21 10.96 -10.67
CA ALA A 67 22.99 11.07 -11.48
C ALA A 67 22.57 9.71 -12.10
N ASN A 68 23.54 8.85 -12.40
CA ASN A 68 23.27 7.50 -12.91
C ASN A 68 22.65 6.62 -11.82
N ASP A 69 23.13 6.70 -10.58
CA ASP A 69 22.57 5.92 -9.46
C ASP A 69 21.13 6.33 -9.15
N LEU A 70 20.82 7.62 -9.26
CA LEU A 70 19.45 8.12 -9.16
C LEU A 70 18.54 7.63 -10.29
N ALA A 71 19.10 7.30 -11.46
CA ALA A 71 18.36 6.77 -12.59
C ALA A 71 18.12 5.26 -12.47
N THR A 72 19.11 4.49 -11.99
CA THR A 72 19.04 3.03 -11.86
C THR A 72 18.46 2.56 -10.54
N ILE A 73 18.55 3.37 -9.48
CA ILE A 73 18.05 3.10 -8.13
C ILE A 73 17.10 4.24 -7.72
N PRO A 74 15.90 4.29 -8.32
CA PRO A 74 14.95 5.38 -8.08
C PRO A 74 14.49 5.50 -6.63
N ALA A 75 14.64 4.44 -5.82
CA ALA A 75 14.33 4.46 -4.39
C ALA A 75 15.12 5.54 -3.61
N ILE A 76 16.33 5.90 -4.06
CA ILE A 76 17.12 6.98 -3.46
C ILE A 76 16.34 8.31 -3.45
N LYS A 77 15.55 8.57 -4.50
CA LYS A 77 14.74 9.80 -4.62
C LYS A 77 13.63 9.90 -3.57
N LEU A 78 13.28 8.79 -2.94
CA LEU A 78 12.22 8.67 -1.93
C LEU A 78 12.78 8.30 -0.55
N LEU A 79 14.11 8.39 -0.35
CA LEU A 79 14.77 7.93 0.87
C LEU A 79 14.19 8.57 2.14
N GLU A 80 13.94 9.88 2.15
CA GLU A 80 13.35 10.56 3.31
C GLU A 80 11.92 10.09 3.61
N TYR A 81 11.14 9.82 2.56
CA TYR A 81 9.82 9.22 2.72
C TYR A 81 9.94 7.83 3.37
N TYR A 82 10.87 6.99 2.89
CA TYR A 82 11.06 5.65 3.46
C TYR A 82 11.59 5.67 4.90
N ARG A 83 12.49 6.61 5.22
CA ARG A 83 12.93 6.86 6.61
C ARG A 83 11.77 7.23 7.52
N SER A 84 10.84 8.07 7.04
CA SER A 84 9.67 8.47 7.83
C SER A 84 8.76 7.28 8.17
N ILE A 85 8.45 6.42 7.20
CA ILE A 85 7.58 5.26 7.44
C ILE A 85 8.25 4.19 8.30
N ALA A 86 9.57 3.98 8.16
CA ALA A 86 10.32 3.05 9.00
C ALA A 86 10.35 3.51 10.47
N MET A 87 10.49 4.82 10.70
CA MET A 87 10.40 5.40 12.03
C MET A 87 9.00 5.21 12.65
N LEU A 88 7.94 5.47 11.89
CA LEU A 88 6.56 5.30 12.35
C LEU A 88 6.27 3.84 12.69
N GLU A 89 6.67 2.90 11.84
CA GLU A 89 6.51 1.47 12.07
C GLU A 89 7.27 1.00 13.31
N ARG A 90 8.53 1.43 13.49
CA ARG A 90 9.30 1.12 14.69
C ARG A 90 8.61 1.63 15.95
N LYS A 91 8.18 2.89 15.96
CA LYS A 91 7.47 3.49 17.10
C LYS A 91 6.20 2.71 17.43
N ALA A 92 5.40 2.39 16.43
CA ALA A 92 4.17 1.63 16.62
C ALA A 92 4.41 0.23 17.22
N ARG A 93 5.51 -0.43 16.82
CA ARG A 93 5.95 -1.71 17.39
C ARG A 93 6.45 -1.57 18.84
N GLU A 94 7.22 -0.53 19.14
CA GLU A 94 7.70 -0.21 20.50
C GLU A 94 6.53 0.05 21.46
N GLU A 95 5.49 0.72 20.99
CA GLU A 95 4.24 0.97 21.71
C GLU A 95 3.31 -0.25 21.79
N GLN A 96 3.72 -1.40 21.21
CA GLN A 96 2.97 -2.67 21.19
C GLN A 96 1.56 -2.53 20.62
N LEU A 97 1.38 -1.64 19.63
CA LEU A 97 0.11 -1.50 18.93
C LEU A 97 -0.20 -2.80 18.17
N ARG A 98 -1.37 -3.39 18.45
CA ARG A 98 -1.75 -4.71 17.93
C ARG A 98 -2.25 -4.68 16.49
N GLU A 99 -2.81 -3.55 16.05
CA GLU A 99 -3.46 -3.41 14.75
C GLU A 99 -2.87 -2.23 14.00
N ILE A 100 -1.81 -2.50 13.24
CA ILE A 100 -1.12 -1.51 12.42
C ILE A 100 -1.03 -1.98 10.97
N GLU A 101 -1.21 -1.05 10.04
CA GLU A 101 -0.90 -1.24 8.63
C GLU A 101 0.60 -1.04 8.37
N VAL A 102 1.02 -1.31 7.14
CA VAL A 102 2.40 -1.08 6.68
C VAL A 102 2.78 0.39 6.93
N GLY A 103 3.98 0.61 7.47
CA GLY A 103 4.44 1.95 7.87
C GLY A 103 3.92 2.42 9.23
N GLY A 104 3.32 1.55 10.04
CA GLY A 104 2.89 1.87 11.41
C GLY A 104 1.61 2.69 11.49
N LEU A 105 0.79 2.68 10.43
CA LEU A 105 -0.46 3.44 10.38
C LEU A 105 -1.57 2.70 11.14
N PRO A 106 -2.54 3.40 11.75
CA PRO A 106 -3.66 2.76 12.43
C PRO A 106 -4.61 2.08 11.43
N VAL A 107 -5.15 0.92 11.83
CA VAL A 107 -6.23 0.28 11.09
C VAL A 107 -7.54 1.02 11.37
N PHE A 108 -8.22 1.49 10.31
CA PHE A 108 -9.48 2.20 10.46
C PHE A 108 -10.68 1.26 10.51
N GLN A 109 -11.61 1.50 11.45
CA GLN A 109 -12.89 0.79 11.46
C GLN A 109 -13.76 1.22 10.28
N THR A 110 -14.21 0.24 9.48
CA THR A 110 -14.99 0.46 8.25
C THR A 110 -16.46 -0.01 8.35
N SER A 111 -16.90 -0.51 9.51
CA SER A 111 -18.24 -1.12 9.68
C SER A 111 -19.40 -0.22 9.26
N ARG A 112 -19.30 1.09 9.50
CA ARG A 112 -20.30 2.08 9.04
C ARG A 112 -20.34 2.17 7.52
N ALA A 113 -19.18 2.30 6.88
CA ALA A 113 -19.06 2.38 5.43
C ALA A 113 -19.61 1.11 4.75
N VAL A 114 -19.24 -0.06 5.27
CA VAL A 114 -19.68 -1.37 4.76
C VAL A 114 -21.20 -1.56 4.90
N LYS A 115 -21.82 -1.05 5.99
CA LYS A 115 -23.27 -1.12 6.17
C LYS A 115 -24.02 -0.31 5.12
N ILE A 116 -23.47 0.84 4.71
CA ILE A 116 -24.13 1.78 3.81
C ILE A 116 -23.84 1.47 2.34
N SER A 117 -22.60 1.06 2.02
CA SER A 117 -22.13 0.86 0.66
C SER A 117 -22.17 -0.63 0.27
N PRO A 118 -23.12 -1.05 -0.61
CA PRO A 118 -23.11 -2.39 -1.18
C PRO A 118 -21.81 -2.68 -1.92
N THR A 119 -21.20 -1.66 -2.55
CA THR A 119 -19.91 -1.79 -3.21
C THR A 119 -18.83 -2.25 -2.23
N LEU A 120 -18.65 -1.56 -1.10
CA LEU A 120 -17.66 -1.96 -0.09
C LEU A 120 -17.98 -3.32 0.54
N ALA A 121 -19.26 -3.62 0.78
CA ALA A 121 -19.68 -4.92 1.32
C ALA A 121 -19.30 -6.09 0.39
N ALA A 122 -19.40 -5.89 -0.92
CA ALA A 122 -19.10 -6.89 -1.93
C ALA A 122 -17.62 -7.02 -2.30
N LEU A 123 -16.77 -6.05 -1.92
CA LEU A 123 -15.34 -6.06 -2.25
C LEU A 123 -14.66 -7.34 -1.78
N LYS A 124 -13.91 -7.98 -2.66
CA LYS A 124 -13.05 -9.10 -2.31
C LYS A 124 -11.72 -8.57 -1.73
N PRO A 125 -11.02 -9.34 -0.88
CA PRO A 125 -9.64 -9.02 -0.52
C PRO A 125 -8.77 -8.85 -1.77
N LEU A 126 -7.81 -7.93 -1.72
CA LEU A 126 -6.84 -7.77 -2.79
C LEU A 126 -6.08 -9.07 -3.02
N GLY A 127 -5.86 -9.43 -4.29
CA GLY A 127 -5.26 -10.70 -4.64
C GLY A 127 -4.40 -10.64 -5.90
N ALA A 128 -4.11 -11.84 -6.41
CA ALA A 128 -3.21 -11.99 -7.55
C ALA A 128 -3.76 -11.34 -8.83
N ASP A 129 -5.09 -11.30 -8.99
CA ASP A 129 -5.73 -10.69 -10.16
C ASP A 129 -5.49 -9.17 -10.17
N ASP A 130 -5.60 -8.51 -9.02
CA ASP A 130 -5.30 -7.09 -8.85
C ASP A 130 -3.84 -6.80 -9.15
N ALA A 131 -2.93 -7.59 -8.57
CA ALA A 131 -1.50 -7.45 -8.80
C ALA A 131 -1.13 -7.61 -10.29
N ARG A 132 -1.73 -8.58 -10.99
CA ARG A 132 -1.54 -8.76 -12.43
C ARG A 132 -2.07 -7.57 -13.23
N ALA A 133 -3.23 -7.02 -12.86
CA ALA A 133 -3.78 -5.84 -13.51
C ALA A 133 -2.87 -4.62 -13.34
N TRP A 134 -2.30 -4.40 -12.15
CA TRP A 134 -1.37 -3.30 -11.88
C TRP A 134 -0.07 -3.46 -12.69
N VAL A 135 0.56 -4.64 -12.64
CA VAL A 135 1.79 -4.90 -13.39
C VAL A 135 1.55 -4.79 -14.90
N GLY A 136 0.44 -5.32 -15.40
CA GLY A 136 0.05 -5.18 -16.80
C GLY A 136 -0.11 -3.72 -17.21
N HIS A 137 -0.74 -2.90 -16.37
CA HIS A 137 -0.85 -1.46 -16.59
C HIS A 137 0.52 -0.77 -16.60
N TRP A 138 1.37 -1.02 -15.60
CA TRP A 138 2.70 -0.42 -15.51
C TRP A 138 3.58 -0.77 -16.72
N ARG A 139 3.52 -2.02 -17.21
CA ARG A 139 4.18 -2.42 -18.46
C ARG A 139 3.64 -1.66 -19.67
N SER A 140 2.32 -1.51 -19.78
CA SER A 140 1.70 -0.75 -20.87
C SER A 140 2.12 0.73 -20.91
N LYS A 141 2.60 1.26 -19.78
CA LYS A 141 3.12 2.63 -19.64
C LYS A 141 4.65 2.72 -19.66
N GLY A 142 5.35 1.58 -19.77
CA GLY A 142 6.82 1.53 -19.76
C GLY A 142 7.44 1.89 -18.41
N PHE A 143 6.70 1.76 -17.30
CA PHE A 143 7.22 2.03 -15.95
C PHE A 143 8.02 0.85 -15.39
N VAL A 144 7.67 -0.36 -15.79
CA VAL A 144 8.38 -1.60 -15.45
C VAL A 144 8.57 -2.44 -16.70
N ALA A 145 9.64 -3.23 -16.72
CA ALA A 145 9.96 -4.15 -17.82
C ALA A 145 9.07 -5.40 -17.83
#